data_AF-A0AAW4UB47-F1
#
_entry.id   AF-A0AAW4UB47-F1
#
_cell.length_a   1.000
_cell.length_b   1.000
_cell.length_c   1.000
_cell.angle_alpha   90.00
_cell.angle_beta   90.00
_cell.angle_gamma   90.00
#
_symmetry.space_group_name_H-M   'P 1'
#
loop_
_entity.id
_entity.type
_entity.pdbx_description
1 polymer ?
#
loop_
_entity_poly.entity_id
_entity_poly.type
_entity_poly.pdbx_seq_one_letter_code
_entity_poly.pdbx_strand_id
1 'polypeptide(L)'
;MKSSLIYGKIKKIPQIDKLNGALINVRTRATKNKKQSKNKLIGMLEELFSKSEFIEKKKILEEDYGLKMSMELEGRMSEMCNVSDYWEEVATEEGKEIGKEIGERQKIISLVVKKLQKDKSVAEIADDLEEKEEVIAPIYEAALSMKPDYDVEKIYELLEKNKKLA
;
A
#
# COMPACT_ATOMS: atom_id res chain seq x y z
N MET A 1 -25.74 -15.02 21.17
CA MET A 1 -24.92 -16.24 21.38
C MET A 1 -23.69 -15.89 22.20
N LYS A 2 -23.22 -16.77 23.11
CA LYS A 2 -21.96 -16.56 23.84
C LYS A 2 -20.78 -16.87 22.90
N SER A 3 -19.88 -15.92 22.69
CA SER A 3 -18.63 -16.17 21.96
C SER A 3 -17.69 -17.02 22.82
N SER A 4 -17.30 -18.20 22.35
CA SER A 4 -16.28 -19.04 23.00
C SER A 4 -14.90 -18.77 22.39
N LEU A 5 -13.93 -18.43 23.23
CA LEU A 5 -12.54 -18.29 22.80
C LEU A 5 -11.88 -19.68 22.76
N ILE A 6 -11.51 -20.12 21.58
CA ILE A 6 -10.82 -21.41 21.38
C ILE A 6 -9.30 -21.24 21.57
N TYR A 7 -8.72 -20.13 21.09
CA TYR A 7 -7.27 -19.90 21.13
C TYR A 7 -6.88 -18.42 21.03
N GLY A 8 -5.92 -17.95 21.84
CA GLY A 8 -5.36 -16.59 21.76
C GLY A 8 -5.99 -15.56 22.72
N LYS A 9 -5.84 -14.26 22.42
CA LYS A 9 -6.46 -13.14 23.16
C LYS A 9 -7.34 -12.34 22.19
N ILE A 10 -8.57 -12.04 22.58
CA ILE A 10 -9.51 -11.23 21.77
C ILE A 10 -9.36 -9.75 22.11
N LYS A 11 -9.31 -8.89 21.08
CA LYS A 11 -9.68 -7.47 21.18
C LYS A 11 -11.14 -7.37 20.72
N LYS A 12 -12.05 -6.96 21.62
CA LYS A 12 -13.50 -6.70 21.44
C LYS A 12 -14.14 -7.29 20.16
N ILE A 13 -14.95 -8.34 20.28
CA ILE A 13 -15.78 -8.85 19.17
C ILE A 13 -17.11 -8.07 19.16
N PRO A 14 -17.54 -7.50 18.02
CA PRO A 14 -18.85 -6.86 17.91
C PRO A 14 -19.99 -7.87 18.15
N GLN A 15 -21.09 -7.42 18.77
CA GLN A 15 -22.26 -8.26 18.98
C GLN A 15 -22.98 -8.45 17.63
N ILE A 16 -23.10 -9.71 17.18
CA ILE A 16 -23.78 -10.07 15.93
C ILE A 16 -24.78 -11.18 16.27
N ASP A 17 -26.07 -10.93 16.05
CA ASP A 17 -27.15 -11.77 16.61
C ASP A 17 -27.50 -13.02 15.79
N LYS A 18 -26.95 -13.18 14.57
CA LYS A 18 -27.40 -14.21 13.61
C LYS A 18 -26.28 -14.99 12.87
N LEU A 19 -25.00 -14.76 13.16
CA LEU A 19 -23.90 -15.40 12.43
C LEU A 19 -23.12 -16.40 13.30
N ASN A 20 -23.10 -17.67 12.89
CA ASN A 20 -22.12 -18.65 13.37
C ASN A 20 -20.84 -18.52 12.52
N GLY A 21 -19.86 -17.75 13.00
CA GLY A 21 -18.61 -17.52 12.30
C GLY A 21 -17.40 -17.75 13.21
N ALA A 22 -16.28 -18.18 12.61
CA ALA A 22 -14.99 -18.24 13.28
C ALA A 22 -14.08 -17.14 12.72
N LEU A 23 -13.55 -16.28 13.60
CA LEU A 23 -12.51 -15.32 13.23
C LEU A 23 -11.15 -15.91 13.56
N ILE A 24 -10.37 -16.24 12.53
CA ILE A 24 -9.00 -16.73 12.69
C ILE A 24 -8.07 -15.59 12.28
N ASN A 25 -7.29 -15.08 13.23
CA ASN A 25 -6.25 -14.10 12.92
C ASN A 25 -4.97 -14.84 12.54
N VAL A 26 -4.61 -14.77 11.26
CA VAL A 26 -3.41 -15.37 10.70
C VAL A 26 -2.40 -14.26 10.43
N ARG A 27 -1.16 -14.44 10.88
CA ARG A 27 -0.07 -13.50 10.56
C ARG A 27 0.53 -13.87 9.22
N THR A 28 0.80 -12.88 8.38
CA THR A 28 1.56 -13.11 7.14
C THR A 28 3.04 -13.30 7.47
N ARG A 29 3.63 -14.42 7.03
CA ARG A 29 5.09 -14.63 7.12
C ARG A 29 5.75 -13.93 5.93
N ALA A 30 6.31 -12.74 6.18
CA ALA A 30 7.12 -12.03 5.19
C ALA A 30 8.54 -12.64 5.05
N THR A 31 9.03 -13.38 6.04
CA THR A 31 10.38 -13.97 6.06
C THR A 31 10.38 -15.35 6.73
N LYS A 32 11.22 -16.28 6.23
CA LYS A 32 11.34 -17.68 6.70
C LYS A 32 11.78 -17.80 8.17
N ASN A 33 12.34 -16.75 8.77
CA ASN A 33 12.94 -16.77 10.12
C ASN A 33 11.98 -16.40 11.27
N LYS A 34 10.67 -16.24 11.02
CA LYS A 34 9.69 -16.02 12.10
C LYS A 34 9.36 -17.34 12.81
N LYS A 35 9.45 -17.36 14.15
CA LYS A 35 9.01 -18.50 15.00
C LYS A 35 7.63 -18.99 14.55
N GLN A 36 7.50 -20.27 14.25
CA GLN A 36 6.24 -20.93 13.87
C GLN A 36 5.15 -20.70 14.93
N SER A 37 3.88 -20.73 14.51
CA SER A 37 2.77 -20.58 15.44
C SER A 37 2.75 -21.77 16.39
N LYS A 38 2.49 -21.50 17.67
CA LYS A 38 2.33 -22.59 18.66
C LYS A 38 1.11 -23.46 18.36
N ASN A 39 0.12 -22.94 17.61
CA ASN A 39 -1.04 -23.68 17.18
C ASN A 39 -0.80 -24.24 15.77
N LYS A 40 -0.92 -25.57 15.61
CA LYS A 40 -0.65 -26.27 14.35
C LYS A 40 -1.55 -25.80 13.20
N LEU A 41 -2.85 -25.58 13.44
CA LEU A 41 -3.79 -25.08 12.43
C LEU A 41 -3.41 -23.65 11.99
N ILE A 42 -3.10 -22.79 12.95
CA ILE A 42 -2.66 -21.42 12.63
C ILE A 42 -1.34 -21.47 11.86
N GLY A 43 -0.39 -22.33 12.25
CA GLY A 43 0.87 -22.53 11.54
C GLY A 43 0.66 -22.99 10.10
N MET A 44 -0.29 -23.90 9.86
CA MET A 44 -0.67 -24.37 8.52
C MET A 44 -1.25 -23.24 7.68
N LEU A 45 -2.18 -22.45 8.24
CA LEU A 45 -2.78 -21.31 7.54
C LEU A 45 -1.74 -20.22 7.24
N GLU A 46 -0.79 -19.99 8.15
CA GLU A 46 0.33 -19.06 7.91
C GLU A 46 1.20 -19.46 6.73
N GLU A 47 1.40 -20.77 6.53
CA GLU A 47 2.13 -21.31 5.39
C GLU A 47 1.28 -21.30 4.11
N LEU A 48 -0.02 -21.63 4.21
CA LEU A 48 -0.92 -21.58 3.06
C LEU A 48 -0.99 -20.17 2.45
N PHE A 49 -1.05 -19.14 3.30
CA PHE A 49 -1.15 -17.74 2.90
C PHE A 49 0.20 -17.00 2.89
N SER A 50 1.35 -17.69 2.98
CA SER A 50 2.66 -17.04 2.82
C SER A 50 2.96 -16.75 1.35
N LYS A 51 3.94 -15.86 1.11
CA LYS A 51 4.46 -15.54 -0.22
C LYS A 51 5.50 -16.56 -0.72
N SER A 52 5.44 -17.80 -0.22
CA SER A 52 6.32 -18.88 -0.70
C SER A 52 5.78 -19.44 -2.01
N GLU A 53 6.71 -19.85 -2.87
CA GLU A 53 6.43 -20.52 -4.14
C GLU A 53 5.51 -21.72 -3.94
N PHE A 54 4.62 -21.96 -4.91
CA PHE A 54 3.64 -23.04 -4.86
C PHE A 54 4.29 -24.40 -4.53
N ILE A 55 5.43 -24.72 -5.16
CA ILE A 55 6.12 -25.99 -4.99
C ILE A 55 6.63 -26.18 -3.55
N GLU A 56 7.25 -25.14 -2.97
CA GLU A 56 7.75 -25.18 -1.59
C GLU A 56 6.59 -25.26 -0.60
N LYS A 57 5.57 -24.43 -0.82
CA LYS A 57 4.38 -24.36 0.02
C LYS A 57 3.62 -25.70 0.03
N LYS A 58 3.45 -26.31 -1.14
CA LYS A 58 2.86 -27.65 -1.31
C LYS A 58 3.60 -28.67 -0.44
N LYS A 59 4.93 -28.72 -0.58
CA LYS A 59 5.79 -29.65 0.16
C LYS A 59 5.62 -29.49 1.67
N ILE A 60 5.70 -28.26 2.19
CA ILE A 60 5.59 -28.00 3.62
C ILE A 60 4.19 -28.37 4.15
N LEU A 61 3.13 -28.03 3.42
CA LEU A 61 1.76 -28.35 3.81
C LEU A 61 1.52 -29.86 3.86
N GLU A 62 2.10 -30.63 2.94
CA GLU A 62 2.03 -32.09 2.95
C GLU A 62 2.87 -32.70 4.08
N GLU A 63 4.16 -32.37 4.15
CA GLU A 63 5.13 -33.02 5.03
C GLU A 63 4.94 -32.63 6.50
N ASP A 64 4.81 -31.34 6.81
CA ASP A 64 4.79 -30.84 8.19
C ASP A 64 3.38 -30.82 8.79
N TYR A 65 2.37 -30.56 7.95
CA TYR A 65 0.99 -30.37 8.38
C TYR A 65 0.07 -31.53 8.01
N GLY A 66 0.48 -32.44 7.11
CA GLY A 66 -0.33 -33.59 6.70
C GLY A 66 -1.53 -33.20 5.84
N LEU A 67 -1.51 -32.03 5.20
CA LEU A 67 -2.56 -31.60 4.31
C LEU A 67 -2.42 -32.32 2.97
N LYS A 68 -3.24 -33.34 2.73
CA LYS A 68 -3.21 -34.10 1.47
C LYS A 68 -3.53 -33.17 0.29
N MET A 69 -2.58 -33.00 -0.61
CA MET A 69 -2.79 -32.18 -1.80
C MET A 69 -3.52 -33.00 -2.86
N SER A 70 -4.83 -32.79 -2.96
CA SER A 70 -5.62 -33.32 -4.08
C SER A 70 -5.36 -32.47 -5.33
N MET A 71 -5.57 -33.03 -6.51
CA MET A 71 -5.46 -32.29 -7.77
C MET A 71 -6.32 -31.01 -7.78
N GLU A 72 -7.51 -31.06 -7.18
CA GLU A 72 -8.39 -29.89 -7.03
C GLU A 72 -7.81 -28.83 -6.09
N LEU A 73 -7.27 -29.25 -4.94
CA LEU A 73 -6.69 -28.33 -3.97
C LEU A 73 -5.41 -27.68 -4.51
N GLU A 74 -4.59 -28.45 -5.23
CA GLU A 74 -3.41 -27.96 -5.95
C GLU A 74 -3.77 -26.91 -7.00
N GLY A 75 -4.80 -27.18 -7.82
CA GLY A 75 -5.28 -26.24 -8.83
C GLY A 75 -5.69 -24.90 -8.23
N ARG A 76 -6.57 -24.93 -7.22
CA ARG A 76 -7.05 -23.71 -6.55
C ARG A 76 -5.94 -22.93 -5.86
N MET A 77 -4.96 -23.62 -5.29
CA MET A 77 -3.83 -23.00 -4.61
C MET A 77 -2.84 -22.37 -5.60
N SER A 78 -2.61 -23.01 -6.74
CA SER A 78 -1.80 -22.45 -7.84
C SER A 78 -2.46 -21.21 -8.44
N GLU A 79 -3.77 -21.27 -8.72
CA GLU A 79 -4.54 -20.12 -9.19
C GLU A 79 -4.47 -18.94 -8.21
N MET A 80 -4.62 -19.21 -6.90
CA MET A 80 -4.54 -18.17 -5.87
C MET A 80 -3.17 -17.50 -5.81
N CYS A 81 -2.06 -18.27 -5.92
CA CYS A 81 -0.72 -17.71 -5.97
C CYS A 81 -0.57 -16.76 -7.18
N ASN A 82 -0.88 -17.25 -8.39
CA ASN A 82 -0.73 -16.47 -9.62
C ASN A 82 -1.56 -15.17 -9.61
N VAL A 83 -2.81 -15.25 -9.14
CA VAL A 83 -3.68 -14.07 -9.05
C VAL A 83 -3.13 -13.06 -8.04
N SER A 84 -2.68 -13.53 -6.87
CA SER A 84 -2.14 -12.65 -5.82
C SER A 84 -0.85 -11.95 -6.27
N ASP A 85 0.04 -12.70 -6.93
CA ASP A 85 1.32 -12.19 -7.42
C ASP A 85 1.09 -11.13 -8.52
N TYR A 86 0.18 -11.40 -9.47
CA TYR A 86 -0.17 -10.44 -10.53
C TYR A 86 -0.73 -9.12 -9.98
N TRP A 87 -1.69 -9.17 -9.04
CA TRP A 87 -2.24 -7.95 -8.44
C TRP A 87 -1.20 -7.18 -7.62
N GLU A 88 -0.28 -7.87 -6.95
CA GLU A 88 0.80 -7.22 -6.21
C GLU A 88 1.80 -6.52 -7.14
N GLU A 89 2.15 -7.15 -8.26
CA GLU A 89 3.01 -6.54 -9.28
C GLU A 89 2.38 -5.27 -9.85
N VAL A 90 1.12 -5.35 -10.29
CA VAL A 90 0.37 -4.19 -10.82
C VAL A 90 0.28 -3.08 -9.77
N ALA A 91 -0.13 -3.39 -8.54
CA ALA A 91 -0.25 -2.38 -7.48
C ALA A 91 1.11 -1.75 -7.12
N THR A 92 2.20 -2.53 -7.19
CA THR A 92 3.55 -2.04 -6.93
C THR A 92 4.05 -1.13 -8.05
N GLU A 93 3.80 -1.49 -9.31
CA GLU A 93 4.15 -0.67 -10.46
C GLU A 93 3.36 0.64 -10.47
N GLU A 94 2.04 0.59 -10.32
CA GLU A 94 1.19 1.77 -10.20
C GLU A 94 1.63 2.65 -9.03
N GLY A 95 1.90 2.06 -7.87
CA GLY A 95 2.38 2.80 -6.69
C GLY A 95 3.74 3.48 -6.91
N LYS A 96 4.65 2.86 -7.66
CA LYS A 96 5.95 3.46 -8.02
C LYS A 96 5.79 4.60 -9.02
N GLU A 97 4.99 4.41 -10.06
CA GLU A 97 4.70 5.43 -11.07
C GLU A 97 4.06 6.67 -10.41
N ILE A 98 3.01 6.47 -9.61
CA ILE A 98 2.35 7.53 -8.84
C ILE A 98 3.34 8.21 -7.89
N GLY A 99 4.14 7.44 -7.16
CA GLY A 99 5.14 7.99 -6.24
C GLY A 99 6.20 8.84 -6.94
N LYS A 100 6.63 8.43 -8.13
CA LYS A 100 7.57 9.19 -8.96
C LYS A 100 6.95 10.50 -9.44
N GLU A 101 5.73 10.47 -9.96
CA GLU A 101 5.01 11.66 -10.42
C GLU A 101 4.79 12.67 -9.28
N ILE A 102 4.36 12.19 -8.11
CA ILE A 102 4.22 13.03 -6.89
C ILE A 102 5.55 13.68 -6.54
N GLY A 103 6.64 12.91 -6.51
CA GLY A 103 7.97 13.40 -6.15
C GLY A 103 8.52 14.45 -7.12
N GLU A 104 8.35 14.24 -8.43
CA GLU A 104 8.74 15.20 -9.47
C GLU A 104 7.96 16.52 -9.31
N ARG A 105 6.65 16.43 -9.08
CA ARG A 105 5.80 17.60 -8.92
C ARG A 105 6.10 18.37 -7.63
N GLN A 106 6.32 17.69 -6.51
CA GLN A 106 6.75 18.32 -5.25
C GLN A 106 8.13 18.98 -5.38
N LYS A 107 9.05 18.38 -6.16
CA LYS A 107 10.37 18.99 -6.43
C LYS A 107 10.22 20.31 -7.18
N ILE A 108 9.38 20.38 -8.21
CA ILE A 108 9.10 21.63 -8.93
C ILE A 108 8.51 22.67 -7.96
N ILE A 109 7.51 22.31 -7.16
CA ILE A 109 6.90 23.20 -6.16
C ILE A 109 7.96 23.75 -5.20
N SER A 110 8.85 22.89 -4.68
CA SER A 110 9.93 23.31 -3.79
C SER A 110 10.89 24.31 -4.46
N LEU A 111 11.22 24.10 -5.74
CA LEU A 111 12.08 25.01 -6.50
C LEU A 111 11.40 26.36 -6.76
N VAL A 112 10.11 26.35 -7.13
CA VAL A 112 9.31 27.56 -7.32
C VAL A 112 9.24 28.36 -6.02
N VAL A 113 8.92 27.72 -4.89
CA VAL A 113 8.89 28.36 -3.56
C VAL A 113 10.23 29.01 -3.22
N LYS A 114 11.35 28.30 -3.42
CA LYS A 114 12.69 28.83 -3.14
C LYS A 114 13.05 30.03 -4.01
N LYS A 115 12.62 30.06 -5.27
CA LYS A 115 12.87 31.17 -6.19
C LYS A 115 11.93 32.36 -5.94
N LEU A 116 10.67 32.08 -5.59
CA LEU A 116 9.70 33.07 -5.13
C LEU A 116 10.19 33.78 -3.86
N GLN A 117 10.78 33.06 -2.90
CA GLN A 117 11.39 33.65 -1.70
C GLN A 117 12.60 34.56 -2.00
N LYS A 118 13.15 34.50 -3.22
CA LYS A 118 14.20 35.40 -3.72
C LYS A 118 13.63 36.53 -4.59
N ASP A 119 12.32 36.76 -4.50
CA ASP A 119 11.57 37.79 -5.24
C ASP A 119 11.66 37.67 -6.77
N LYS A 120 11.86 36.45 -7.29
CA LYS A 120 11.82 36.18 -8.73
C LYS A 120 10.39 36.13 -9.25
N SER A 121 10.18 36.65 -10.46
CA SER A 121 8.88 36.62 -11.16
C SER A 121 8.56 35.25 -11.77
N VAL A 122 7.29 35.03 -12.13
CA VAL A 122 6.84 33.77 -12.78
C VAL A 122 7.61 33.49 -14.07
N ALA A 123 7.85 34.51 -14.90
CA ALA A 123 8.59 34.38 -16.15
C ALA A 123 10.05 33.97 -15.93
N GLU A 124 10.74 34.60 -14.95
CA GLU A 124 12.12 34.22 -14.61
C GLU A 124 12.22 32.82 -14.01
N ILE A 125 11.21 32.40 -13.24
CA ILE A 125 11.17 31.05 -12.67
C ILE A 125 10.91 30.01 -13.77
N ALA A 126 10.02 30.30 -14.71
CA ALA A 126 9.74 29.46 -15.87
C ALA A 126 10.99 29.25 -16.72
N ASP A 127 11.70 30.33 -17.05
CA ASP A 127 12.97 30.27 -17.78
C ASP A 127 14.05 29.49 -16.99
N ASP A 128 14.23 29.80 -15.71
CA ASP A 128 15.19 29.13 -14.83
C ASP A 128 14.97 27.62 -14.65
N LEU A 129 13.72 27.16 -14.79
CA LEU A 129 13.32 25.76 -14.62
C LEU A 129 13.11 25.06 -15.97
N GLU A 130 13.28 25.77 -17.09
CA GLU A 130 12.97 25.30 -18.45
C GLU A 130 11.53 24.76 -18.56
N GLU A 131 10.60 25.40 -17.85
CA GLU A 131 9.18 25.03 -17.77
C GLU A 131 8.29 26.12 -18.40
N LYS A 132 7.07 25.77 -18.79
CA LYS A 132 6.11 26.76 -19.31
C LYS A 132 5.57 27.64 -18.19
N GLU A 133 5.37 28.93 -18.47
CA GLU A 133 4.73 29.86 -17.52
C GLU A 133 3.35 29.37 -17.05
N GLU A 134 2.60 28.70 -17.93
CA GLU A 134 1.30 28.08 -17.61
C GLU A 134 1.38 27.00 -16.51
N VAL A 135 2.52 26.32 -16.37
CA VAL A 135 2.76 25.30 -15.35
C VAL A 135 3.20 25.96 -14.03
N ILE A 136 4.01 27.02 -14.11
CA ILE A 136 4.57 27.72 -12.95
C ILE A 136 3.55 28.66 -12.29
N ALA A 137 2.74 29.38 -13.06
CA ALA A 137 1.74 30.33 -12.57
C ALA A 137 0.84 29.78 -11.46
N PRO A 138 0.15 28.62 -11.63
CA PRO A 138 -0.71 28.08 -10.57
C PRO A 138 0.08 27.69 -9.31
N ILE A 139 1.31 27.20 -9.46
CA ILE A 139 2.18 26.85 -8.32
C ILE A 139 2.58 28.11 -7.56
N TYR A 140 2.94 29.17 -8.30
CA TYR A 140 3.36 30.45 -7.75
C TYR A 140 2.21 31.11 -6.96
N GLU A 141 1.00 31.15 -7.53
CA GLU A 141 -0.19 31.65 -6.85
C GLU A 141 -0.53 30.84 -5.59
N ALA A 142 -0.49 29.51 -5.68
CA ALA A 142 -0.71 28.64 -4.53
C ALA A 142 0.34 28.89 -3.43
N ALA A 143 1.61 29.07 -3.80
CA ALA A 143 2.69 29.37 -2.87
C ALA A 143 2.52 30.75 -2.19
N LEU A 144 2.04 31.77 -2.92
CA LEU A 144 1.72 33.08 -2.35
C LEU A 144 0.60 33.00 -1.30
N SER A 145 -0.37 32.12 -1.51
CA SER A 145 -1.49 31.91 -0.56
C SER A 145 -1.06 31.25 0.77
N MET A 146 0.12 30.62 0.78
CA MET A 146 0.67 29.86 1.91
C MET A 146 1.78 30.60 2.67
N LYS A 147 1.94 31.92 2.46
CA LYS A 147 2.90 32.74 3.23
C LYS A 147 2.53 32.78 4.72
N PRO A 148 3.51 32.73 5.64
CA PRO A 148 4.95 32.58 5.45
C PRO A 148 5.47 31.13 5.54
N ASP A 149 4.60 30.14 5.75
CA ASP A 149 4.99 28.75 6.06
C ASP A 149 5.51 28.01 4.80
N TYR A 150 4.97 28.34 3.61
CA TYR A 150 5.34 27.78 2.31
C TYR A 150 5.42 26.24 2.29
N ASP A 151 4.46 25.59 2.95
CA ASP A 151 4.39 24.15 3.06
C ASP A 151 4.15 23.49 1.67
N VAL A 152 5.17 22.78 1.19
CA VAL A 152 5.17 22.13 -0.13
C VAL A 152 4.07 21.08 -0.26
N GLU A 153 3.77 20.34 0.82
CA GLU A 153 2.73 19.31 0.81
C GLU A 153 1.35 19.95 0.70
N LYS A 154 1.09 21.00 1.47
CA LYS A 154 -0.19 21.73 1.40
C LYS A 154 -0.40 22.41 0.04
N ILE A 155 0.66 22.96 -0.56
CA ILE A 155 0.61 23.53 -1.92
C ILE A 155 0.28 22.45 -2.94
N TYR A 156 0.94 21.28 -2.86
CA TYR A 156 0.65 20.15 -3.72
C TYR A 156 -0.81 19.68 -3.61
N GLU A 157 -1.33 19.53 -2.39
CA GLU A 157 -2.73 19.14 -2.15
C GLU A 157 -3.73 20.15 -2.72
N LEU A 158 -3.44 21.45 -2.62
CA LEU A 158 -4.30 22.50 -3.15
C LEU A 158 -4.36 22.45 -4.68
N LEU A 159 -3.21 22.24 -5.34
CA LEU A 159 -3.13 22.08 -6.79
C LEU A 159 -3.87 20.85 -7.30
N GLU A 160 -3.78 19.73 -6.57
CA GLU A 160 -4.50 18.50 -6.94
C GLU A 160 -6.02 18.60 -6.69
N LYS A 161 -6.46 19.32 -5.65
CA LYS A 161 -7.90 19.61 -5.45
C LYS A 161 -8.46 20.47 -6.57
N ASN A 162 -7.71 21.47 -7.04
CA ASN A 162 -8.16 22.35 -8.11
C ASN A 162 -8.25 21.63 -9.47
N LYS A 163 -7.36 20.67 -9.75
CA LYS A 163 -7.47 19.80 -10.93
C LYS A 163 -8.73 18.93 -10.92
N LYS A 164 -9.17 18.43 -9.75
CA LYS A 164 -10.34 17.54 -9.64
C LYS A 164 -11.68 18.27 -9.80
N LEU A 165 -11.68 19.60 -9.74
CA LEU A 165 -12.87 20.45 -9.84
C LEU A 165 -13.04 21.09 -11.23
N ALA A 166 -12.04 20.95 -12.10
CA ALA A 166 -12.04 21.40 -13.49
C ALA A 166 -12.41 20.25 -14.43
#